data_AF-A0A3S5DUW5-F1
#
_entry.id   AF-A0A3S5DUW5-F1
#
_cell.length_a   1.000
_cell.length_b   1.000
_cell.length_c   1.000
_cell.angle_alpha   90.00
_cell.angle_beta   90.00
_cell.angle_gamma   90.00
#
_symmetry.space_group_name_H-M   'P 1'
#
loop_
_entity.id
_entity.type
_entity.pdbx_description
1 polymer ?
#
loop_
_entity_poly.entity_id
_entity_poly.type
_entity_poly.pdbx_seq_one_letter_code
_entity_poly.pdbx_strand_id
1 'polypeptide(L)'
;MLKIIRAGMYTTVQDGGRHGFRQSGISHCGALDMPALRIANLLVGNDANAPALEITLGQLTVEFETDGWFALTGAGCEARLDDNAVWTGWRLPMKAGQRLTLKRPQHGMRSYLAVAGGIDVPPVMGSCSTDLKVGIGGLEGRLLKDGDRLPMGKSKRDFMEAQGVKQLLWGNRIRALPGPEYHEFDRASQDAFWRSPWQLSPQSNRMGYRLQGQIFKTHHRSRTVISRFVAGCGASAA
;
A
#
# COMPACT_ATOMS: atom_id res chain seq x y z
N MET A 1 19.41 11.30 0.52
CA MET A 1 19.18 9.86 0.30
C MET A 1 18.42 9.29 1.49
N LEU A 2 17.71 8.18 1.29
CA LEU A 2 17.05 7.38 2.33
C LEU A 2 17.72 6.00 2.39
N LYS A 3 18.43 5.71 3.47
CA LYS A 3 19.13 4.44 3.64
C LYS A 3 18.26 3.45 4.41
N ILE A 4 18.11 2.24 3.87
CA ILE A 4 17.36 1.17 4.51
C ILE A 4 18.31 0.39 5.42
N ILE A 5 18.13 0.51 6.73
CA ILE A 5 18.90 -0.26 7.71
C ILE A 5 18.28 -1.65 7.87
N ARG A 6 16.94 -1.69 7.99
CA ARG A 6 16.15 -2.91 8.03
C ARG A 6 14.91 -2.73 7.16
N ALA A 7 14.74 -3.55 6.14
CA ALA A 7 13.65 -3.41 5.17
C ALA A 7 12.30 -3.94 5.67
N GLY A 8 12.31 -4.87 6.63
CA GLY A 8 11.10 -5.59 7.04
C GLY A 8 10.75 -6.73 6.08
N MET A 9 9.55 -7.29 6.22
CA MET A 9 9.18 -8.51 5.49
C MET A 9 8.77 -8.28 4.03
N TYR A 10 8.10 -7.16 3.75
CA TYR A 10 7.50 -6.89 2.45
C TYR A 10 7.33 -5.38 2.28
N THR A 11 8.42 -4.74 1.87
CA THR A 11 8.49 -3.30 1.63
C THR A 11 8.83 -3.02 0.18
N THR A 12 8.05 -2.15 -0.46
CA THR A 12 8.20 -1.79 -1.88
C THR A 12 7.99 -0.31 -2.10
N VAL A 13 8.50 0.21 -3.22
CA VAL A 13 8.13 1.54 -3.70
C VAL A 13 6.80 1.43 -4.44
N GLN A 14 5.81 2.22 -4.02
CA GLN A 14 4.49 2.28 -4.64
C GLN A 14 4.12 3.74 -4.94
N ASP A 15 3.37 3.94 -6.01
CA ASP A 15 2.84 5.24 -6.43
C ASP A 15 1.33 5.10 -6.74
N GLY A 16 0.75 6.03 -7.51
CA GLY A 16 -0.66 5.94 -7.93
C GLY A 16 -0.98 4.82 -8.93
N GLY A 17 0.02 4.11 -9.44
CA GLY A 17 -0.11 2.95 -10.31
C GLY A 17 0.19 3.22 -11.79
N ARG A 18 0.33 2.12 -12.52
CA ARG A 18 0.67 2.00 -13.94
C ARG A 18 -0.58 1.83 -14.79
N HIS A 19 -1.13 2.95 -15.26
CA HIS A 19 -2.40 2.97 -15.99
C HIS A 19 -2.19 2.86 -17.50
N GLY A 20 -3.23 2.44 -18.24
CA GLY A 20 -3.22 2.38 -19.71
C GLY A 20 -2.79 1.05 -20.35
N PHE A 21 -2.17 0.14 -19.60
CA PHE A 21 -1.58 -1.10 -20.15
C PHE A 21 -2.35 -2.39 -19.83
N ARG A 22 -3.55 -2.26 -19.23
CA ARG A 22 -4.37 -3.40 -18.81
C ARG A 22 -4.75 -4.32 -19.98
N GLN A 23 -5.03 -3.76 -21.16
CA GLN A 23 -5.31 -4.53 -22.37
C GLN A 23 -4.13 -5.41 -22.84
N SER A 24 -2.91 -5.08 -22.40
CA SER A 24 -1.68 -5.81 -22.71
C SER A 24 -1.26 -6.75 -21.57
N GLY A 25 -2.14 -6.98 -20.58
CA GLY A 25 -1.88 -7.88 -19.46
C GLY A 25 -1.00 -7.29 -18.35
N ILE A 26 -0.70 -5.99 -18.38
CA ILE A 26 0.12 -5.34 -17.34
C ILE A 26 -0.79 -4.85 -16.21
N SER A 27 -0.49 -5.30 -14.99
CA SER A 27 -1.21 -4.89 -13.78
C SER A 27 -0.87 -3.45 -13.43
N HIS A 28 -1.86 -2.71 -12.91
CA HIS A 28 -1.63 -1.31 -12.55
C HIS A 28 -0.84 -1.13 -11.25
N CYS A 29 -0.75 -2.15 -10.39
CA CYS A 29 -0.04 -2.05 -9.09
C CYS A 29 -0.46 -0.80 -8.30
N GLY A 30 0.46 -0.08 -7.65
CA GLY A 30 0.15 1.05 -6.78
C GLY A 30 -0.12 0.64 -5.35
N ALA A 31 -0.29 1.64 -4.48
CA ALA A 31 -0.62 1.38 -3.08
C ALA A 31 -1.94 0.60 -2.96
N LEU A 32 -1.97 -0.40 -2.07
CA LEU A 32 -3.22 -1.09 -1.74
C LEU A 32 -4.19 -0.16 -0.98
N ASP A 33 -3.68 0.65 -0.06
CA ASP A 33 -4.42 1.74 0.57
C ASP A 33 -4.05 3.08 -0.10
N MET A 34 -4.70 3.34 -1.24
CA MET A 34 -4.54 4.58 -1.99
C MET A 34 -4.83 5.85 -1.16
N PRO A 35 -5.89 5.92 -0.33
CA PRO A 35 -6.08 7.05 0.57
C PRO A 35 -4.90 7.32 1.49
N ALA A 36 -4.33 6.29 2.12
CA ALA A 36 -3.18 6.45 3.01
C ALA A 36 -1.96 7.02 2.27
N LEU A 37 -1.58 6.43 1.12
CA LEU A 37 -0.47 6.94 0.30
C LEU A 37 -0.68 8.41 -0.09
N ARG A 38 -1.88 8.77 -0.52
CA ARG A 38 -2.20 10.15 -0.92
C ARG A 38 -2.09 11.11 0.25
N ILE A 39 -2.61 10.75 1.42
CA ILE A 39 -2.51 11.59 2.62
C ILE A 39 -1.04 11.79 3.01
N ALA A 40 -0.21 10.75 2.98
CA ALA A 40 1.22 10.87 3.29
C ALA A 40 1.93 11.84 2.34
N ASN A 41 1.70 11.70 1.04
CA ASN A 41 2.28 12.58 0.03
C ASN A 41 1.81 14.03 0.17
N LEU A 42 0.51 14.25 0.39
CA LEU A 42 -0.06 15.59 0.56
C LEU A 42 0.51 16.29 1.80
N LEU A 43 0.71 15.56 2.90
CA LEU A 43 1.31 16.11 4.13
C LEU A 43 2.69 16.70 3.88
N VAL A 44 3.53 16.02 3.09
CA VAL A 44 4.89 16.47 2.76
C VAL A 44 4.96 17.34 1.50
N GLY A 45 3.82 17.70 0.91
CA GLY A 45 3.75 18.63 -0.22
C GLY A 45 4.01 18.05 -1.61
N ASN A 46 4.06 16.73 -1.74
CA ASN A 46 4.22 16.05 -3.02
C ASN A 46 2.91 16.03 -3.82
N ASP A 47 2.99 15.64 -5.09
CA ASP A 47 1.81 15.15 -5.81
C ASP A 47 1.19 13.97 -5.05
N ALA A 48 -0.15 13.89 -5.01
CA ALA A 48 -0.85 12.88 -4.23
C ALA A 48 -0.45 11.44 -4.64
N ASN A 49 -0.08 11.22 -5.91
CA ASN A 49 0.30 9.92 -6.45
C ASN A 49 1.82 9.72 -6.52
N ALA A 50 2.62 10.58 -5.88
CA ALA A 50 4.08 10.47 -5.90
C ALA A 50 4.58 9.14 -5.26
N PRO A 51 5.78 8.67 -5.64
CA PRO A 51 6.32 7.42 -5.11
C PRO A 51 6.64 7.52 -3.62
N ALA A 52 6.14 6.57 -2.85
CA ALA A 52 6.33 6.41 -1.41
C ALA A 52 6.60 4.94 -1.07
N LEU A 53 7.07 4.64 0.15
CA LEU A 53 7.23 3.26 0.59
C LEU A 53 5.89 2.70 1.07
N GLU A 54 5.49 1.55 0.57
CA GLU A 54 4.47 0.69 1.18
C GLU A 54 5.18 -0.38 2.03
N ILE A 55 4.77 -0.48 3.30
CA ILE A 55 5.44 -1.29 4.33
C ILE A 55 4.40 -2.24 4.93
N THR A 56 4.64 -3.55 4.85
CA THR A 56 3.73 -4.56 5.42
C THR A 56 4.21 -5.01 6.80
N LEU A 57 3.35 -4.91 7.81
CA LEU A 57 3.60 -5.26 9.22
C LEU A 57 4.82 -4.56 9.85
N GLY A 58 5.10 -3.33 9.41
CA GLY A 58 6.13 -2.46 9.97
C GLY A 58 7.53 -3.10 9.92
N GLN A 59 8.24 -3.07 11.06
CA GLN A 59 9.60 -3.62 11.20
C GLN A 59 10.62 -3.02 10.22
N LEU A 60 10.41 -1.74 9.88
CA LEU A 60 11.27 -0.96 9.01
C LEU A 60 12.16 -0.06 9.87
N THR A 61 13.44 0.01 9.55
CA THR A 61 14.35 1.05 10.05
C THR A 61 15.02 1.74 8.88
N VAL A 62 14.90 3.06 8.81
CA VAL A 62 15.55 3.90 7.80
C VAL A 62 16.36 5.01 8.45
N GLU A 63 17.45 5.40 7.80
CA GLU A 63 18.29 6.52 8.17
C GLU A 63 18.18 7.61 7.11
N PHE A 64 17.90 8.84 7.53
CA PHE A 64 17.81 9.99 6.64
C PHE A 64 19.20 10.59 6.47
N GLU A 65 19.66 10.79 5.23
CA GLU A 65 20.97 11.40 4.96
C GLU A 65 20.87 12.90 4.64
N THR A 66 19.66 13.46 4.65
CA THR A 66 19.41 14.88 4.36
C THR A 66 18.27 15.39 5.23
N ASP A 67 18.35 16.66 5.61
CA ASP A 67 17.27 17.38 6.29
C ASP A 67 16.01 17.46 5.41
N GLY A 68 14.84 17.53 6.04
CA GLY A 68 13.58 17.75 5.34
C GLY A 68 12.35 17.41 6.16
N TRP A 69 11.33 16.90 5.47
CA TRP A 69 10.06 16.51 6.08
C TRP A 69 9.66 15.11 5.62
N PHE A 70 9.00 14.37 6.50
CA PHE A 70 8.40 13.08 6.20
C PHE A 70 7.00 12.98 6.80
N ALA A 71 6.25 11.96 6.38
CA ALA A 71 4.96 11.62 6.96
C ALA A 71 4.77 10.10 6.99
N LEU A 72 4.09 9.63 8.02
CA LEU A 72 3.62 8.26 8.16
C LEU A 72 2.10 8.20 8.13
N THR A 73 1.53 7.23 7.44
CA THR A 73 0.07 6.97 7.42
C THR A 73 -0.21 5.47 7.37
N GLY A 74 -1.48 5.08 7.47
CA GLY A 74 -1.88 3.68 7.50
C GLY A 74 -1.78 3.10 8.91
N ALA A 75 -1.45 1.82 9.01
CA ALA A 75 -1.31 1.12 10.29
C ALA A 75 -0.30 1.82 11.21
N GLY A 76 -0.70 2.02 12.47
CA GLY A 76 0.15 2.60 13.51
C GLY A 76 1.19 1.60 14.01
N CYS A 77 2.47 1.91 13.78
CA CYS A 77 3.61 1.02 14.08
C CYS A 77 4.43 1.47 15.30
N GLU A 78 3.87 2.25 16.22
CA GLU A 78 4.59 2.81 17.39
C GLU A 78 5.94 3.42 16.97
N ALA A 79 5.92 4.24 15.92
CA ALA A 79 7.12 4.72 15.26
C ALA A 79 7.93 5.63 16.19
N ARG A 80 9.26 5.55 16.08
CA ARG A 80 10.21 6.39 16.80
C ARG A 80 11.20 7.01 15.85
N LEU A 81 11.41 8.32 15.97
CA LEU A 81 12.51 9.04 15.34
C LEU A 81 13.57 9.28 16.42
N ASP A 82 14.65 8.51 16.34
CA ASP A 82 15.62 8.33 17.43
C ASP A 82 14.89 8.00 18.75
N ASP A 83 14.99 8.87 19.75
CA ASP A 83 14.39 8.67 21.08
C ASP A 83 12.92 9.10 21.16
N ASN A 84 12.43 9.86 20.18
CA ASN A 84 11.11 10.50 20.22
C ASN A 84 10.04 9.64 19.55
N ALA A 85 8.92 9.42 20.22
CA ALA A 85 7.75 8.78 19.62
C ALA A 85 7.09 9.73 18.61
N VAL A 86 6.74 9.19 17.43
CA VAL A 86 6.07 9.92 16.36
C VAL A 86 4.79 9.21 15.91
N TRP A 87 3.80 9.98 15.49
CA TRP A 87 2.46 9.48 15.18
C TRP A 87 2.12 9.62 13.70
N THR A 88 1.18 8.78 13.24
CA THR A 88 0.70 8.81 11.86
C THR A 88 -0.22 10.00 11.61
N GLY A 89 -0.29 10.47 10.36
CA GLY A 89 -1.17 11.57 9.94
C GLY A 89 -0.58 12.96 10.17
N TRP A 90 0.74 13.05 10.39
CA TRP A 90 1.44 14.31 10.60
C TRP A 90 2.56 14.50 9.60
N ARG A 91 2.76 15.76 9.16
CA ARG A 91 4.01 16.22 8.57
C ARG A 91 5.01 16.44 9.72
N LEU A 92 6.13 15.73 9.68
CA LEU A 92 7.14 15.72 10.74
C LEU A 92 8.51 16.12 10.18
N PRO A 93 9.28 16.96 10.89
CA PRO A 93 10.62 17.32 10.46
C PRO A 93 11.58 16.15 10.66
N MET A 94 12.59 16.04 9.80
CA MET A 94 13.70 15.11 9.94
C MET A 94 15.03 15.84 9.71
N LYS A 95 16.07 15.39 10.41
CA LYS A 95 17.45 15.81 10.25
C LYS A 95 18.31 14.70 9.67
N ALA A 96 19.36 15.08 8.96
CA ALA A 96 20.38 14.14 8.51
C ALA A 96 20.99 13.39 9.71
N GLY A 97 21.19 12.08 9.55
CA GLY A 97 21.69 11.16 10.57
C GLY A 97 20.62 10.52 11.45
N GLN A 98 19.38 11.04 11.45
CA GLN A 98 18.32 10.48 12.29
C GLN A 98 17.78 9.15 11.75
N ARG A 99 17.32 8.29 12.66
CA ARG A 99 16.75 6.99 12.34
C ARG A 99 15.28 6.91 12.69
N LEU A 100 14.47 6.58 11.69
CA LEU A 100 13.05 6.26 11.88
C LEU A 100 12.89 4.75 11.99
N THR A 101 12.36 4.29 13.12
CA THR A 101 12.10 2.87 13.40
C THR A 101 10.61 2.62 13.60
N LEU A 102 10.07 1.67 12.84
CA LEU A 102 8.70 1.18 12.93
C LEU A 102 8.71 -0.22 13.56
N LYS A 103 7.88 -0.43 14.58
CA LYS A 103 7.64 -1.76 15.15
C LYS A 103 6.53 -2.48 14.38
N ARG A 104 6.26 -3.73 14.77
CA ARG A 104 5.11 -4.47 14.28
C ARG A 104 3.81 -3.78 14.80
N PRO A 105 2.84 -3.47 13.92
CA PRO A 105 1.58 -2.88 14.35
C PRO A 105 0.72 -3.91 15.09
N GLN A 106 -0.06 -3.44 16.07
CA GLN A 106 -1.10 -4.24 16.73
C GLN A 106 -2.43 -4.24 15.95
N HIS A 107 -2.69 -3.17 15.18
CA HIS A 107 -3.90 -2.99 14.38
C HIS A 107 -3.54 -2.57 12.96
N GLY A 108 -4.22 -3.15 11.98
CA GLY A 108 -3.97 -2.92 10.55
C GLY A 108 -2.71 -3.61 10.03
N MET A 109 -2.58 -3.64 8.70
CA MET A 109 -1.50 -4.40 8.04
C MET A 109 -0.42 -3.54 7.38
N ARG A 110 -0.79 -2.41 6.74
CA ARG A 110 0.10 -1.64 5.86
C ARG A 110 0.28 -0.21 6.33
N SER A 111 1.53 0.25 6.29
CA SER A 111 1.92 1.62 6.59
C SER A 111 2.59 2.22 5.36
N TYR A 112 2.53 3.55 5.26
CA TYR A 112 3.12 4.30 4.16
C TYR A 112 4.07 5.36 4.70
N LEU A 113 5.26 5.44 4.11
CA LEU A 113 6.27 6.46 4.41
C LEU A 113 6.50 7.32 3.18
N ALA A 114 6.13 8.58 3.27
CA ALA A 114 6.43 9.60 2.27
C ALA A 114 7.50 10.57 2.81
N VAL A 115 8.37 11.01 1.92
CA VAL A 115 9.41 12.03 2.17
C VAL A 115 9.18 13.20 1.21
N ALA A 116 9.45 14.42 1.65
CA ALA A 116 9.32 15.60 0.81
C ALA A 116 10.23 15.49 -0.43
N GLY A 117 9.68 15.76 -1.61
CA GLY A 117 10.34 15.54 -2.90
C GLY A 117 10.07 14.16 -3.51
N GLY A 118 9.57 13.20 -2.73
CA GLY A 118 9.27 11.83 -3.18
C GLY A 118 10.51 10.95 -3.34
N ILE A 119 10.29 9.67 -3.65
CA ILE A 119 11.37 8.71 -3.93
C ILE A 119 11.70 8.76 -5.43
N ASP A 120 12.96 9.08 -5.75
CA ASP A 120 13.41 9.38 -7.11
C ASP A 120 13.94 8.13 -7.84
N VAL A 121 13.05 7.17 -8.07
CA VAL A 121 13.36 5.96 -8.86
C VAL A 121 12.85 6.09 -10.30
N PRO A 122 13.50 5.46 -11.29
CA PRO A 122 13.10 5.57 -12.68
C PRO A 122 11.64 5.12 -12.91
N PRO A 123 10.80 5.95 -13.54
CA PRO A 123 9.45 5.55 -13.88
C PRO A 123 9.46 4.52 -15.03
N VAL A 124 8.83 3.38 -14.82
CA VAL A 124 8.67 2.34 -15.85
C VAL A 124 7.23 2.37 -16.35
N MET A 125 7.05 2.70 -17.64
CA MET A 125 5.74 2.92 -18.26
C MET A 125 4.89 3.96 -17.50
N GLY A 126 5.52 5.08 -17.15
CA GLY A 126 4.85 6.20 -16.46
C GLY A 126 4.50 5.96 -14.99
N SER A 127 5.06 4.92 -14.36
CA SER A 127 4.84 4.62 -12.94
C SER A 127 6.07 4.02 -12.26
N CYS A 128 6.29 4.40 -11.01
CA CYS A 128 7.34 3.90 -10.13
C CYS A 128 6.87 2.72 -9.27
N SER A 129 5.63 2.26 -9.40
CA SER A 129 5.12 1.12 -8.63
C SER A 129 5.85 -0.18 -8.96
N THR A 130 6.30 -0.88 -7.92
CA THR A 130 6.90 -2.21 -8.03
C THR A 130 5.85 -3.27 -8.37
N ASP A 131 6.04 -3.94 -9.51
CA ASP A 131 5.37 -5.21 -9.85
C ASP A 131 6.36 -6.36 -9.64
N LEU A 132 6.18 -7.11 -8.56
CA LEU A 132 7.06 -8.21 -8.18
C LEU A 132 6.88 -9.46 -9.06
N LYS A 133 5.71 -9.63 -9.68
CA LYS A 133 5.46 -10.79 -10.53
C LYS A 133 6.15 -10.61 -11.88
N VAL A 134 6.11 -9.38 -12.40
CA VAL A 134 6.74 -9.03 -13.68
C VAL A 134 8.21 -8.65 -13.48
N GLY A 135 8.61 -8.18 -12.30
CA GLY A 135 9.98 -7.77 -12.00
C GLY A 135 10.32 -6.38 -12.53
N ILE A 136 9.38 -5.43 -12.43
CA ILE A 136 9.55 -4.06 -12.95
C ILE A 136 9.15 -2.98 -11.94
N GLY A 137 9.71 -1.78 -12.12
CA GLY A 137 9.38 -0.60 -11.31
C GLY A 137 9.99 -0.61 -9.90
N GLY A 138 9.85 0.50 -9.19
CA GLY A 138 10.48 0.74 -7.90
C GLY A 138 12.00 0.60 -7.97
N LEU A 139 12.58 -0.14 -7.02
CA LEU A 139 14.00 -0.49 -7.03
C LEU A 139 14.17 -1.88 -7.64
N GLU A 140 14.61 -1.94 -8.90
CA GLU A 140 14.93 -3.19 -9.61
C GLU A 140 13.79 -4.22 -9.66
N GLY A 141 12.52 -3.80 -9.53
CA GLY A 141 11.38 -4.70 -9.60
C GLY A 141 11.23 -5.68 -8.43
N ARG A 142 11.88 -5.42 -7.28
CA ARG A 142 11.93 -6.32 -6.13
C ARG A 142 11.51 -5.67 -4.82
N LEU A 143 11.42 -6.49 -3.77
CA LEU A 143 11.35 -6.02 -2.39
C LEU A 143 12.65 -5.28 -2.02
N LEU A 144 12.53 -4.27 -1.17
CA LEU A 144 13.69 -3.65 -0.55
C LEU A 144 14.42 -4.64 0.36
N LYS A 145 15.73 -4.47 0.48
CA LYS A 145 16.61 -5.25 1.36
C LYS A 145 17.46 -4.33 2.22
N ASP A 146 17.99 -4.90 3.29
CA ASP A 146 18.89 -4.21 4.21
C ASP A 146 20.12 -3.71 3.44
N GLY A 147 20.49 -2.45 3.66
CA GLY A 147 21.58 -1.77 2.97
C GLY A 147 21.20 -1.04 1.69
N ASP A 148 19.98 -1.22 1.15
CA ASP A 148 19.52 -0.43 0.00
C ASP A 148 19.53 1.07 0.32
N ARG A 149 19.78 1.91 -0.70
CA ARG A 149 19.73 3.37 -0.60
C ARG A 149 18.84 3.90 -1.70
N LEU A 150 17.81 4.65 -1.32
CA LEU A 150 16.87 5.26 -2.24
C LEU A 150 17.17 6.75 -2.40
N PRO A 151 17.34 7.24 -3.64
CA PRO A 151 17.41 8.67 -3.89
C PRO A 151 16.08 9.33 -3.55
N MET A 152 16.17 10.56 -3.04
CA MET A 152 15.00 11.39 -2.75
C MET A 152 15.02 12.57 -3.72
N GLY A 153 13.85 12.92 -4.24
CA GLY A 153 13.69 14.06 -5.13
C GLY A 153 13.88 15.39 -4.41
N LYS A 154 13.99 16.47 -5.18
CA LYS A 154 14.03 17.83 -4.62
C LYS A 154 12.63 18.29 -4.24
N SER A 155 12.43 18.66 -2.98
CA SER A 155 11.16 19.28 -2.55
C SER A 155 10.91 20.57 -3.34
N LYS A 156 9.65 20.77 -3.75
CA LYS A 156 9.18 22.01 -4.38
C LYS A 156 8.51 22.97 -3.38
N ARG A 157 8.32 22.53 -2.14
CA ARG A 157 7.64 23.28 -1.09
C ARG A 157 8.53 23.35 0.13
N ASP A 158 8.58 24.55 0.70
CA ASP A 158 9.18 24.80 2.00
C ASP A 158 8.06 24.87 3.04
N PHE A 159 8.28 24.22 4.17
CA PHE A 159 7.36 24.23 5.30
C PHE A 159 8.10 24.76 6.52
N MET A 160 7.39 25.57 7.31
CA MET A 160 7.89 26.09 8.58
C MET A 160 7.40 25.27 9.78
N GLU A 161 6.24 24.61 9.62
CA GLU A 161 5.53 23.99 10.75
C GLU A 161 5.05 22.57 10.43
N ALA A 162 4.99 21.76 11.48
CA ALA A 162 4.32 20.47 11.47
C ALA A 162 2.80 20.67 11.37
N GLN A 163 2.12 19.79 10.64
CA GLN A 163 0.68 19.85 10.48
C GLN A 163 0.09 18.45 10.47
N GLY A 164 -1.00 18.29 11.24
CA GLY A 164 -1.75 17.05 11.34
C GLY A 164 -3.00 17.08 10.46
N VAL A 165 -3.38 15.91 9.96
CA VAL A 165 -4.68 15.69 9.29
C VAL A 165 -5.35 14.46 9.86
N LYS A 166 -6.69 14.47 9.87
CA LYS A 166 -7.47 13.30 10.28
C LYS A 166 -7.35 12.22 9.21
N GLN A 167 -7.01 11.00 9.61
CA GLN A 167 -6.99 9.83 8.74
C GLN A 167 -8.38 9.19 8.68
N LEU A 168 -8.63 8.45 7.60
CA LEU A 168 -9.85 7.65 7.46
C LEU A 168 -9.78 6.44 8.39
N LEU A 169 -10.92 6.10 8.99
CA LEU A 169 -11.02 4.90 9.82
C LEU A 169 -11.20 3.67 8.94
N TRP A 170 -10.57 2.57 9.35
CA TRP A 170 -10.77 1.25 8.76
C TRP A 170 -11.82 0.45 9.53
N GLY A 171 -12.43 -0.51 8.84
CA GLY A 171 -13.39 -1.44 9.44
C GLY A 171 -13.44 -2.75 8.65
N ASN A 172 -14.15 -3.74 9.19
CA ASN A 172 -14.30 -5.06 8.58
C ASN A 172 -15.51 -5.17 7.64
N ARG A 173 -16.26 -4.08 7.43
CA ARG A 173 -17.44 -4.04 6.54
C ARG A 173 -17.08 -3.40 5.21
N ILE A 174 -17.13 -4.18 4.15
CA ILE A 174 -16.81 -3.74 2.78
C ILE A 174 -18.08 -3.80 1.95
N ARG A 175 -18.42 -2.70 1.27
CA ARG A 175 -19.55 -2.65 0.34
C ARG A 175 -19.15 -3.31 -0.97
N ALA A 176 -19.96 -4.25 -1.44
CA ALA A 176 -19.81 -4.89 -2.74
C ALA A 176 -21.10 -4.70 -3.55
N LEU A 177 -20.99 -4.80 -4.88
CA LEU A 177 -22.13 -4.87 -5.79
C LEU A 177 -22.27 -6.31 -6.31
N PRO A 178 -23.50 -6.83 -6.48
CA PRO A 178 -23.71 -8.10 -7.16
C PRO A 178 -23.06 -8.09 -8.54
N GLY A 179 -22.24 -9.11 -8.81
CA GLY A 179 -21.56 -9.27 -10.10
C GLY A 179 -22.47 -9.84 -11.19
N PRO A 180 -22.01 -9.88 -12.45
CA PRO A 180 -22.79 -10.41 -13.58
C PRO A 180 -23.25 -11.86 -13.36
N GLU A 181 -22.39 -12.70 -12.77
CA GLU A 181 -22.64 -14.11 -12.50
C GLU A 181 -23.35 -14.37 -11.16
N TYR A 182 -23.80 -13.33 -10.43
CA TYR A 182 -24.40 -13.48 -9.10
C TYR A 182 -25.66 -14.37 -9.08
N HIS A 183 -26.44 -14.33 -10.16
CA HIS A 183 -27.68 -15.11 -10.32
C HIS A 183 -27.43 -16.61 -10.56
N GLU A 184 -26.19 -17.03 -10.81
CA GLU A 184 -25.84 -18.44 -11.01
C GLU A 184 -25.74 -19.23 -9.70
N PHE A 185 -25.71 -18.54 -8.56
CA PHE A 185 -25.64 -19.12 -7.22
C PHE A 185 -27.01 -19.34 -6.62
N ASP A 186 -27.17 -20.41 -5.83
CA ASP A 186 -28.43 -20.65 -5.11
C ASP A 186 -28.72 -19.58 -4.04
N ARG A 187 -29.99 -19.50 -3.60
CA ARG A 187 -30.43 -18.50 -2.62
C ARG A 187 -29.63 -18.55 -1.32
N ALA A 188 -29.29 -19.75 -0.84
CA ALA A 188 -28.51 -19.92 0.38
C ALA A 188 -27.10 -19.34 0.25
N SER A 189 -26.44 -19.51 -0.91
CA SER A 189 -25.11 -18.95 -1.19
C SER A 189 -25.17 -17.42 -1.36
N GLN A 190 -26.21 -16.93 -2.06
CA GLN A 190 -26.45 -15.49 -2.21
C GLN A 190 -26.62 -14.80 -0.85
N ASP A 191 -27.40 -15.38 0.07
CA ASP A 191 -27.58 -14.86 1.43
C ASP A 191 -26.32 -14.98 2.28
N ALA A 192 -25.61 -16.11 2.20
CA ALA A 192 -24.37 -16.35 2.92
C ALA A 192 -23.28 -15.33 2.54
N PHE A 193 -23.20 -14.90 1.27
CA PHE A 193 -22.27 -13.86 0.84
C PHE A 193 -22.39 -12.57 1.66
N TRP A 194 -23.61 -12.13 1.96
CA TRP A 194 -23.88 -10.87 2.67
C TRP A 194 -23.94 -11.01 4.18
N ARG A 195 -24.44 -12.15 4.67
CA ARG A 195 -24.79 -12.35 6.08
C ARG A 195 -23.71 -13.11 6.86
N SER A 196 -22.94 -13.96 6.20
CA SER A 196 -21.88 -14.73 6.85
C SER A 196 -20.56 -13.95 6.85
N PRO A 197 -19.76 -14.03 7.92
CA PRO A 197 -18.43 -13.45 7.94
C PRO A 197 -17.46 -14.26 7.06
N TRP A 198 -16.45 -13.58 6.53
CA TRP A 198 -15.39 -14.17 5.71
C TRP A 198 -14.04 -13.99 6.39
N GLN A 199 -13.32 -15.09 6.63
CA GLN A 199 -12.00 -15.06 7.23
C GLN A 199 -10.93 -14.94 6.15
N LEU A 200 -9.98 -14.02 6.33
CA LEU A 200 -8.87 -13.86 5.40
C LEU A 200 -7.88 -15.02 5.55
N SER A 201 -7.56 -15.69 4.45
CA SER A 201 -6.58 -16.77 4.41
C SER A 201 -5.15 -16.21 4.46
N PRO A 202 -4.19 -16.89 5.15
CA PRO A 202 -2.76 -16.55 5.12
C PRO A 202 -2.12 -16.60 3.72
N GLN A 203 -2.77 -17.25 2.75
CA GLN A 203 -2.32 -17.29 1.35
C GLN A 203 -2.65 -16.01 0.55
N SER A 204 -3.23 -14.99 1.19
CA SER A 204 -3.58 -13.71 0.57
C SER A 204 -2.35 -12.84 0.35
N ASN A 205 -2.26 -12.20 -0.82
CA ASN A 205 -1.14 -11.34 -1.17
C ASN A 205 -1.61 -10.18 -2.07
N ARG A 206 -0.66 -9.39 -2.60
CA ARG A 206 -0.97 -8.23 -3.46
C ARG A 206 -1.70 -8.57 -4.77
N MET A 207 -1.67 -9.82 -5.22
CA MET A 207 -2.43 -10.22 -6.42
C MET A 207 -3.90 -10.48 -6.13
N GLY A 208 -4.22 -11.03 -4.95
CA GLY A 208 -5.57 -11.47 -4.64
C GLY A 208 -5.71 -11.98 -3.22
N TYR A 209 -6.91 -11.78 -2.67
CA TYR A 209 -7.25 -12.14 -1.31
C TYR A 209 -8.09 -13.41 -1.35
N ARG A 210 -7.67 -14.42 -0.59
CA ARG A 210 -8.37 -15.70 -0.49
C ARG A 210 -9.20 -15.71 0.76
N LEU A 211 -10.49 -15.97 0.62
CA LEU A 211 -11.45 -15.95 1.72
C LEU A 211 -11.83 -17.38 2.12
N GLN A 212 -11.82 -17.65 3.41
CA GLN A 212 -12.33 -18.86 4.02
C GLN A 212 -13.73 -18.58 4.58
N GLY A 213 -14.66 -19.48 4.31
CA GLY A 213 -16.05 -19.34 4.69
C GLY A 213 -16.91 -20.45 4.11
N GLN A 214 -18.22 -20.21 4.04
CA GLN A 214 -19.16 -21.19 3.50
C GLN A 214 -18.90 -21.47 2.02
N ILE A 215 -18.97 -22.74 1.63
CA ILE A 215 -18.86 -23.16 0.23
C ILE A 215 -20.13 -22.78 -0.50
N PHE A 216 -19.98 -22.03 -1.59
CA PHE A 216 -21.10 -21.66 -2.47
C PHE A 216 -21.43 -22.75 -3.46
N LYS A 217 -22.73 -22.90 -3.70
CA LYS A 217 -23.29 -23.82 -4.68
C LYS A 217 -23.81 -23.04 -5.87
N THR A 218 -23.39 -23.48 -7.05
CA THR A 218 -23.89 -22.99 -8.33
C THR A 218 -25.03 -23.89 -8.82
N HIS A 219 -25.98 -23.33 -9.56
CA HIS A 219 -27.03 -24.09 -10.22
C HIS A 219 -26.48 -25.03 -11.32
N HIS A 220 -25.32 -24.69 -11.88
CA HIS A 220 -24.64 -25.49 -12.89
C HIS A 220 -23.51 -26.33 -12.27
N ARG A 221 -23.49 -27.65 -12.55
CA ARG A 221 -22.50 -28.60 -12.02
C ARG A 221 -21.11 -28.47 -12.65
N SER A 222 -21.02 -27.98 -13.88
CA SER A 222 -19.76 -27.79 -14.62
C SER A 222 -19.98 -26.85 -15.79
N ARG A 223 -19.55 -25.59 -15.67
CA ARG A 223 -19.54 -24.63 -16.77
C ARG A 223 -18.15 -24.02 -16.89
N THR A 224 -17.55 -24.16 -18.07
CA THR A 224 -16.34 -23.41 -18.40
C THR A 224 -16.73 -21.99 -18.76
N VAL A 225 -16.14 -21.01 -18.07
CA VAL A 225 -16.32 -19.59 -18.38
C VAL A 225 -15.19 -19.17 -19.31
N ILE A 226 -15.53 -18.56 -20.45
CA ILE A 226 -14.55 -17.99 -21.37
C ILE A 226 -13.80 -16.88 -20.63
N SER A 227 -12.49 -16.77 -20.83
CA SER A 227 -11.66 -15.75 -20.18
C SER A 227 -12.21 -14.34 -20.43
N ARG A 228 -12.41 -13.59 -19.34
CA ARG A 228 -12.87 -12.20 -19.35
C ARG A 228 -11.90 -11.32 -18.59
N PHE A 229 -11.85 -10.06 -18.95
CA PHE A 229 -11.02 -9.08 -18.28
C PHE A 229 -11.50 -8.88 -16.83
N VAL A 230 -10.57 -8.92 -15.86
CA VAL A 230 -10.86 -8.68 -14.45
C VAL A 230 -10.33 -7.29 -14.08
N ALA A 231 -11.25 -6.35 -13.85
CA ALA A 231 -10.90 -5.13 -13.11
C ALA A 231 -10.95 -5.48 -11.61
N GLY A 232 -9.81 -5.49 -10.93
CA GLY A 232 -9.78 -5.74 -9.49
C GLY A 232 -10.68 -4.75 -8.75
N CYS A 233 -11.57 -5.25 -7.89
CA CYS A 233 -12.23 -4.42 -6.90
C CYS A 233 -11.20 -4.04 -5.84
N GLY A 234 -10.78 -2.76 -5.82
CA GLY A 234 -9.91 -2.23 -4.78
C GLY A 234 -10.64 -2.22 -3.44
N ALA A 235 -10.51 -3.28 -2.65
CA ALA A 235 -10.88 -3.30 -1.25
C ALA A 235 -9.63 -2.95 -0.43
N SER A 236 -9.63 -1.80 0.26
CA SER A 236 -8.68 -1.59 1.35
C SER A 236 -9.12 -2.51 2.48
N ALA A 237 -8.47 -3.67 2.56
CA ALA A 237 -8.69 -4.66 3.61
C ALA A 237 -7.69 -4.39 4.75
N ALA A 238 -8.24 -4.31 5.96
CA ALA A 238 -7.52 -4.12 7.22
C ALA A 238 -6.51 -5.24 7.51
#